data_AF-A0A7K0KX74-F1
#
_entry.id   AF-A0A7K0KX74-F1
#
_cell.length_a   1.000
_cell.length_b   1.000
_cell.length_c   1.000
_cell.angle_alpha   90.00
_cell.angle_beta   90.00
_cell.angle_gamma   90.00
#
_symmetry.space_group_name_H-M   'P 1'
#
loop_
_entity.id
_entity.type
_entity.pdbx_description
1 polymer ?
#
loop_
_entity_poly.entity_id
_entity_poly.type
_entity_poly.pdbx_seq_one_letter_code
_entity_poly.pdbx_strand_id
1 'polypeptide(L)'
;MHSVTTRRLFGAIITSALLGSLLITPAASAATKISNGTPCAKVNATIKSGTDTYKCTRNPLVKNAKLTWVWTGCITAAANYTAVQNKLNALTGALAKAKIEQTQQRINDSIKRMLEWKASKTYATGEFIYTKDTDNYYVALSAVPAGNAPSATNVGTVASATVFWAINAPLATDPTKGTAPAAESVAKQKEDDYKGWQTTVTKLTADVTKLKAIKNPDAKTAALINTMNGQISTLGIGIKAAAGNVKNLRDNIRLLTTTQSATTQLNSAKEDLKQAQLIRSQSCAAGL
;
A
#
# COMPACT_ATOMS: atom_id res chain seq x y z
N MET A 1 30.27 -6.84 34.01
CA MET A 1 30.81 -5.74 33.17
C MET A 1 29.69 -5.14 32.34
N HIS A 2 29.60 -3.81 32.36
CA HIS A 2 28.78 -2.90 31.53
C HIS A 2 27.30 -2.70 31.88
N SER A 3 27.11 -1.70 32.73
CA SER A 3 25.96 -0.78 32.85
C SER A 3 25.88 0.15 31.63
N VAL A 4 24.67 0.50 31.16
CA VAL A 4 24.39 1.83 30.54
C VAL A 4 22.93 2.24 30.78
N THR A 5 22.81 3.29 31.60
CA THR A 5 21.68 4.21 31.79
C THR A 5 21.52 5.15 30.60
N THR A 6 20.31 5.51 30.14
CA THR A 6 20.07 6.89 29.62
C THR A 6 18.59 7.32 29.69
N ARG A 7 18.38 8.45 30.37
CA ARG A 7 17.15 9.25 30.48
C ARG A 7 16.88 10.05 29.19
N ARG A 8 15.62 10.36 28.90
CA ARG A 8 15.25 11.61 28.19
C ARG A 8 14.09 12.29 28.92
N LEU A 9 14.47 13.27 29.75
CA LEU A 9 13.63 14.37 30.20
C LEU A 9 13.55 15.40 29.06
N PHE A 10 12.35 15.87 28.74
CA PHE A 10 12.16 17.19 28.14
C PHE A 10 11.19 17.95 29.05
N GLY A 11 11.76 18.91 29.78
CA GLY A 11 11.01 19.91 30.52
C GLY A 11 10.70 21.12 29.63
N ALA A 12 9.62 21.81 29.95
CA ALA A 12 9.43 23.21 29.59
C ALA A 12 8.94 23.94 30.85
N ILE A 13 9.64 25.02 31.15
CA ILE A 13 9.59 25.89 32.31
C ILE A 13 8.52 26.96 32.10
N ILE A 14 7.72 27.30 33.12
CA ILE A 14 7.26 28.68 33.36
C ILE A 14 7.35 28.97 34.86
N THR A 15 8.27 29.88 35.20
CA THR A 15 8.45 30.53 36.49
C THR A 15 7.49 31.71 36.64
N SER A 16 6.94 31.91 37.84
CA SER A 16 6.43 33.22 38.29
C SER A 16 6.49 33.26 39.83
N ALA A 17 7.42 34.04 40.36
CA ALA A 17 7.46 34.45 41.75
C ALA A 17 6.79 35.83 41.86
N LEU A 18 5.94 36.06 42.87
CA LEU A 18 5.77 37.37 43.51
C LEU A 18 5.04 37.24 44.86
N LEU A 19 5.59 37.98 45.82
CA LEU A 19 5.30 38.08 47.25
C LEU A 19 3.97 38.80 47.52
N GLY A 20 3.39 38.59 48.72
CA GLY A 20 2.44 39.53 49.30
C GLY A 20 1.44 38.91 50.28
N SER A 21 1.77 38.94 51.57
CA SER A 21 0.86 38.63 52.67
C SER A 21 -0.20 39.72 52.81
N LEU A 22 -1.48 39.36 52.68
CA LEU A 22 -2.58 40.06 53.36
C LEU A 22 -3.64 39.04 53.75
N LEU A 23 -3.90 38.98 55.06
CA LEU A 23 -4.98 38.23 55.66
C LEU A 23 -6.32 38.84 55.23
N ILE A 24 -7.05 38.14 54.36
CA ILE A 24 -8.49 38.27 54.25
C ILE A 24 -9.02 36.84 54.20
N THR A 25 -9.72 36.44 55.26
CA THR A 25 -10.46 35.18 55.33
C THR A 25 -11.42 35.11 54.15
N PRO A 26 -11.30 34.14 53.22
CA PRO A 26 -12.48 33.73 52.49
C PRO A 26 -13.29 32.91 53.48
N ALA A 27 -14.53 33.34 53.74
CA ALA A 27 -15.56 32.44 54.21
C ALA A 27 -15.40 31.14 53.41
N ALA A 28 -15.24 30.02 54.13
CA ALA A 28 -15.31 28.70 53.55
C ALA A 28 -16.70 28.55 52.96
N SER A 29 -16.86 29.01 51.72
CA SER A 29 -17.99 28.68 50.89
C SER A 29 -17.88 27.17 50.75
N ALA A 30 -18.77 26.44 51.42
CA ALA A 30 -18.92 25.01 51.21
C ALA A 30 -18.81 24.78 49.71
N ALA A 31 -17.73 24.10 49.27
CA ALA A 31 -17.48 23.91 47.85
C ALA A 31 -18.74 23.26 47.29
N THR A 32 -19.53 24.01 46.52
CA THR A 32 -20.79 23.52 45.99
C THR A 32 -20.44 22.20 45.30
N LYS A 33 -21.10 21.11 45.70
CA LYS A 33 -20.87 19.82 45.06
C LYS A 33 -21.49 19.92 43.67
N ILE A 34 -20.68 20.30 42.69
CA ILE A 34 -21.12 20.48 41.31
C ILE A 34 -20.79 19.21 40.55
N SER A 35 -21.72 18.82 39.71
CA SER A 35 -21.69 17.58 38.97
C SER A 35 -22.07 17.85 37.50
N ASN A 36 -21.70 16.94 36.59
CA ASN A 36 -22.12 17.01 35.19
C ASN A 36 -23.64 17.17 35.08
N GLY A 37 -24.06 18.15 34.28
CA GLY A 37 -25.49 18.41 34.06
C GLY A 37 -26.12 19.39 35.04
N THR A 38 -25.41 19.81 36.10
CA THR A 38 -25.88 20.88 37.00
C THR A 38 -26.07 22.18 36.22
N PRO A 39 -27.22 22.88 36.27
CA PRO A 39 -27.42 24.12 35.53
C PRO A 39 -26.40 25.21 35.88
N CYS A 40 -26.05 26.04 34.91
CA CYS A 40 -25.14 27.17 35.11
C CYS A 40 -25.58 28.37 34.27
N ALA A 41 -25.31 29.59 34.77
CA ALA A 41 -25.82 30.82 34.17
C ALA A 41 -24.86 31.48 33.18
N LYS A 42 -23.54 31.33 33.38
CA LYS A 42 -22.51 32.06 32.61
C LYS A 42 -21.68 31.10 31.77
N VAL A 43 -21.89 31.13 30.46
CA VAL A 43 -21.10 30.34 29.49
C VAL A 43 -19.60 30.59 29.70
N ASN A 44 -18.80 29.53 29.55
CA ASN A 44 -17.35 29.51 29.77
C ASN A 44 -16.86 29.81 31.19
N ALA A 45 -17.75 30.02 32.16
CA ALA A 45 -17.33 30.02 33.56
C ALA A 45 -16.68 28.68 33.92
N THR A 46 -15.68 28.71 34.80
CA THR A 46 -14.99 27.52 35.30
C THR A 46 -15.09 27.46 36.82
N ILE A 47 -15.17 26.24 37.34
CA ILE A 47 -15.23 25.98 38.78
C ILE A 47 -14.51 24.66 39.09
N LYS A 48 -13.87 24.58 40.26
CA LYS A 48 -13.28 23.35 40.76
C LYS A 48 -14.23 22.70 41.77
N SER A 49 -14.39 21.38 41.68
CA SER A 49 -15.07 20.57 42.69
C SER A 49 -14.18 19.37 43.00
N GLY A 50 -13.58 19.34 44.20
CA GLY A 50 -12.50 18.41 44.51
C GLY A 50 -11.29 18.60 43.59
N THR A 51 -10.81 17.52 42.97
CA THR A 51 -9.72 17.52 41.99
C THR A 51 -10.18 17.87 40.58
N ASP A 52 -11.49 17.89 40.33
CA ASP A 52 -12.08 18.04 39.01
C ASP A 52 -12.37 19.50 38.67
N THR A 53 -12.19 19.83 37.39
CA THR A 53 -12.53 21.14 36.84
C THR A 53 -13.76 21.01 35.95
N TYR A 54 -14.74 21.89 36.16
CA TYR A 54 -15.97 21.98 35.39
C TYR A 54 -16.00 23.29 34.61
N LYS A 55 -16.58 23.24 33.41
CA LYS A 55 -16.83 24.41 32.56
C LYS A 55 -18.32 24.51 32.28
N CYS A 56 -18.89 25.68 32.46
CA CYS A 56 -20.27 25.96 32.09
C CYS A 56 -20.38 26.01 30.56
N THR A 57 -20.96 24.97 29.96
CA THR A 57 -21.13 24.83 28.52
C THR A 57 -22.33 23.93 28.20
N ARG A 58 -22.66 23.79 26.93
CA ARG A 58 -23.64 22.78 26.49
C ARG A 58 -23.02 21.39 26.56
N ASN A 59 -23.75 20.42 27.11
CA ASN A 59 -23.29 19.02 27.17
C ASN A 59 -23.03 18.49 25.74
N PRO A 60 -21.80 18.03 25.42
CA PRO A 60 -21.45 17.57 24.08
C PRO A 60 -22.14 16.26 23.66
N LEU A 61 -22.82 15.56 24.57
CA LEU A 61 -23.57 14.34 24.27
C LEU A 61 -25.05 14.59 23.92
N VAL A 62 -25.58 15.78 24.23
CA VAL A 62 -27.01 16.07 24.09
C VAL A 62 -27.21 17.12 23.01
N LYS A 63 -27.93 16.75 21.95
CA LYS A 63 -28.35 17.70 20.92
C LYS A 63 -29.27 18.76 21.54
N ASN A 64 -29.00 20.03 21.29
CA ASN A 64 -29.74 21.17 21.86
C ASN A 64 -29.68 21.29 23.40
N ALA A 65 -28.56 20.88 24.02
CA ALA A 65 -28.41 20.96 25.47
C ALA A 65 -28.55 22.40 26.02
N LYS A 66 -29.13 22.51 27.22
CA LYS A 66 -29.08 23.72 28.05
C LYS A 66 -27.66 23.92 28.59
N LEU A 67 -27.36 25.11 29.11
CA LEU A 67 -26.08 25.39 29.76
C LEU A 67 -26.00 24.65 31.10
N THR A 68 -24.99 23.80 31.23
CA THR A 68 -24.71 23.02 32.44
C THR A 68 -23.22 23.03 32.75
N TRP A 69 -22.86 22.76 34.00
CA TRP A 69 -21.50 22.41 34.35
C TRP A 69 -21.15 21.06 33.72
N VAL A 70 -20.04 21.03 32.98
CA VAL A 70 -19.53 19.84 32.31
C VAL A 70 -18.06 19.70 32.70
N TRP A 71 -17.68 18.51 33.16
CA TRP A 71 -16.31 18.16 33.48
C TRP A 71 -15.43 18.38 32.25
N THR A 72 -14.28 19.02 32.44
CA THR A 72 -13.37 19.33 31.33
C THR A 72 -12.86 18.06 30.65
N GLY A 73 -12.73 16.94 31.37
CA GLY A 73 -12.41 15.64 30.78
C GLY A 73 -13.49 15.13 29.82
N CYS A 74 -14.78 15.38 30.08
CA CYS A 74 -15.88 15.07 29.14
C CYS A 74 -15.76 15.90 27.85
N ILE A 75 -15.42 17.18 27.96
CA ILE A 75 -15.22 18.07 26.80
C ILE A 75 -14.06 17.57 25.94
N THR A 76 -12.92 17.26 26.55
CA THR A 76 -11.74 16.71 25.86
C THR A 76 -12.05 15.36 25.21
N ALA A 77 -12.73 14.46 25.93
CA ALA A 77 -13.09 13.15 25.40
C ALA A 77 -14.07 13.26 24.21
N ALA A 78 -15.01 14.20 24.23
CA ALA A 78 -15.91 14.45 23.11
C ALA A 78 -15.20 15.01 21.87
N ALA A 79 -14.23 15.91 22.06
CA ALA A 79 -13.38 16.41 20.98
C ALA A 79 -12.54 15.28 20.36
N ASN A 80 -11.91 14.45 21.20
CA ASN A 80 -11.12 13.31 20.76
C ASN A 80 -11.95 12.30 19.95
N TYR A 81 -13.16 11.97 20.42
CA TYR A 81 -14.08 11.10 19.67
C TYR A 81 -14.39 11.67 18.27
N THR A 82 -14.65 12.97 18.18
CA THR A 82 -14.96 13.63 16.90
C THR A 82 -13.75 13.61 15.95
N ALA A 83 -12.55 13.84 16.46
CA ALA A 83 -11.31 13.77 15.68
C ALA A 83 -11.08 12.35 15.13
N VAL A 84 -11.27 11.32 15.95
CA VAL A 84 -11.14 9.91 15.52
C VAL A 84 -12.23 9.53 14.51
N GLN A 85 -13.46 9.99 14.70
CA GLN A 85 -14.56 9.78 13.74
C GLN A 85 -14.25 10.40 12.37
N ASN A 86 -13.70 11.62 12.33
CA ASN A 86 -13.31 12.28 11.08
C ASN A 86 -12.18 11.52 10.38
N LYS A 87 -11.19 11.03 11.14
CA LYS A 87 -10.12 10.15 10.62
C LYS A 87 -10.68 8.86 10.03
N LEU A 88 -11.65 8.22 10.71
CA LEU A 88 -12.31 7.01 10.22
C LEU A 88 -13.07 7.26 8.90
N ASN A 89 -13.80 8.38 8.80
CA ASN A 89 -14.54 8.74 7.60
C ASN A 89 -13.60 8.97 6.40
N ALA A 90 -12.47 9.66 6.62
CA ALA A 90 -11.45 9.86 5.59
C ALA A 90 -10.85 8.53 5.10
N LEU A 91 -10.56 7.60 6.02
CA LEU A 91 -10.04 6.27 5.68
C LEU A 91 -11.08 5.41 4.96
N THR A 92 -12.35 5.50 5.34
CA THR A 92 -13.44 4.72 4.71
C THR A 92 -13.68 5.15 3.27
N GLY A 93 -13.56 6.45 2.96
CA GLY A 93 -13.61 6.95 1.57
C GLY A 93 -12.43 6.46 0.71
N ALA A 94 -11.26 6.22 1.32
CA ALA A 94 -10.10 5.65 0.65
C ALA A 94 -10.20 4.13 0.47
N LEU A 95 -11.00 3.44 1.29
CA LEU A 95 -11.01 1.98 1.42
C LEU A 95 -12.33 1.33 0.98
N ALA A 96 -12.67 1.42 -0.30
CA ALA A 96 -13.65 0.51 -0.86
C ALA A 96 -13.01 -0.90 -0.94
N LYS A 97 -13.24 -1.75 0.07
CA LYS A 97 -12.72 -3.13 0.21
C LYS A 97 -12.80 -3.97 -1.08
N ALA A 98 -13.80 -3.71 -1.93
CA ALA A 98 -13.95 -4.30 -3.27
C ALA A 98 -12.79 -4.04 -4.25
N LYS A 99 -12.00 -2.96 -4.04
CA LYS A 99 -10.85 -2.62 -4.89
C LYS A 99 -9.65 -3.54 -4.66
N ILE A 100 -9.48 -4.12 -3.47
CA ILE A 100 -8.31 -4.97 -3.17
C ILE A 100 -8.40 -6.29 -3.94
N GLU A 101 -9.50 -7.01 -3.78
CA GLU A 101 -9.71 -8.30 -4.45
C GLU A 101 -9.69 -8.12 -5.97
N GLN A 102 -10.35 -7.08 -6.49
CA GLN A 102 -10.30 -6.77 -7.91
C GLN A 102 -8.88 -6.43 -8.39
N THR A 103 -8.09 -5.68 -7.61
CA THR A 103 -6.70 -5.34 -7.96
C THR A 103 -5.81 -6.57 -7.90
N GLN A 104 -5.99 -7.45 -6.92
CA GLN A 104 -5.27 -8.71 -6.81
C GLN A 104 -5.55 -9.61 -8.02
N GLN A 105 -6.80 -9.69 -8.46
CA GLN A 105 -7.16 -10.43 -9.68
C GLN A 105 -6.53 -9.80 -10.92
N ARG A 106 -6.57 -8.47 -11.06
CA ARG A 106 -5.91 -7.77 -12.17
C ARG A 106 -4.40 -8.04 -12.21
N ILE A 107 -3.74 -8.13 -11.05
CA ILE A 107 -2.33 -8.49 -10.95
C ILE A 107 -2.12 -9.94 -11.39
N ASN A 108 -2.87 -10.88 -10.84
CA ASN A 108 -2.76 -12.31 -11.18
C ASN A 108 -2.96 -12.55 -12.68
N ASP A 109 -4.00 -11.95 -13.25
CA ASP A 109 -4.28 -12.03 -14.69
C ASP A 109 -3.17 -11.44 -15.54
N SER A 110 -2.58 -10.32 -15.10
CA SER A 110 -1.48 -9.67 -15.79
C SER A 110 -0.23 -10.54 -15.75
N ILE A 111 0.08 -11.15 -14.60
CA ILE A 111 1.19 -12.10 -14.47
C ILE A 111 0.98 -13.29 -15.42
N LYS A 112 -0.19 -13.93 -15.43
CA LYS A 112 -0.48 -15.05 -16.34
C LYS A 112 -0.27 -14.67 -17.80
N ARG A 113 -0.83 -13.53 -18.24
CA ARG A 113 -0.67 -13.04 -19.63
C ARG A 113 0.77 -12.73 -19.98
N MET A 114 1.51 -12.08 -19.09
CA MET A 114 2.88 -11.65 -19.34
C MET A 114 3.87 -12.82 -19.32
N LEU A 115 3.61 -13.84 -18.50
CA LEU A 115 4.45 -15.03 -18.38
C LEU A 115 4.02 -16.18 -19.30
N GLU A 116 2.91 -16.05 -20.03
CA GLU A 116 2.42 -17.11 -20.90
C GLU A 116 3.54 -17.64 -21.82
N TRP A 117 3.76 -18.95 -21.74
CA TRP A 117 4.78 -19.62 -22.53
C TRP A 117 4.56 -19.40 -24.04
N LYS A 118 5.66 -19.26 -24.78
CA LYS A 118 5.69 -19.03 -26.22
C LYS A 118 6.70 -19.97 -26.86
N ALA A 119 6.22 -20.82 -27.77
CA ALA A 119 7.06 -21.77 -28.50
C ALA A 119 8.24 -21.11 -29.24
N SER A 120 8.07 -19.87 -29.71
CA SER A 120 9.10 -19.15 -30.47
C SER A 120 10.17 -18.48 -29.61
N LYS A 121 10.02 -18.45 -28.28
CA LYS A 121 10.96 -17.76 -27.38
C LYS A 121 12.00 -18.75 -26.84
N THR A 122 13.26 -18.34 -26.88
CA THR A 122 14.32 -18.92 -26.04
C THR A 122 14.27 -18.24 -24.67
N TYR A 123 14.37 -19.01 -23.59
CA TYR A 123 14.32 -18.47 -22.24
C TYR A 123 15.69 -18.48 -21.59
N ALA A 124 16.05 -17.41 -20.90
CA ALA A 124 17.28 -17.36 -20.11
C ALA A 124 17.08 -18.03 -18.74
N THR A 125 18.18 -18.48 -18.13
CA THR A 125 18.17 -18.99 -16.75
C THR A 125 17.51 -17.99 -15.79
N GLY A 126 16.63 -18.48 -14.93
CA GLY A 126 15.89 -17.67 -13.96
C GLY A 126 14.63 -17.00 -14.51
N GLU A 127 14.34 -17.12 -15.81
CA GLU A 127 13.10 -16.60 -16.36
C GLU A 127 11.88 -17.42 -15.92
N PHE A 128 10.80 -16.71 -15.59
CA PHE A 128 9.53 -17.33 -15.24
C PHE A 128 8.66 -17.50 -16.49
N ILE A 129 7.84 -18.55 -16.46
CA ILE A 129 6.76 -18.77 -17.42
C ILE A 129 5.49 -19.28 -16.72
N TYR A 130 4.39 -19.17 -17.44
CA TYR A 130 3.09 -19.72 -17.10
C TYR A 130 2.57 -20.58 -18.25
N THR A 131 2.11 -21.78 -17.94
CA THR A 131 1.46 -22.68 -18.90
C THR A 131 -0.03 -22.75 -18.61
N LYS A 132 -0.84 -22.45 -19.63
CA LYS A 132 -2.31 -22.48 -19.51
C LYS A 132 -2.83 -23.90 -19.31
N ASP A 133 -2.28 -24.86 -20.04
CA ASP A 133 -2.79 -26.24 -20.08
C ASP A 133 -2.74 -26.93 -18.72
N THR A 134 -1.71 -26.63 -17.93
CA THR A 134 -1.52 -27.20 -16.58
C THR A 134 -1.86 -26.22 -15.45
N ASP A 135 -2.24 -24.98 -15.80
CA ASP A 135 -2.40 -23.81 -14.92
C ASP A 135 -1.25 -23.73 -13.90
N ASN A 136 -0.02 -23.60 -14.39
CA ASN A 136 1.17 -23.77 -13.56
C ASN A 136 2.29 -22.77 -13.90
N TYR A 137 3.14 -22.49 -12.90
CA TYR A 137 4.27 -21.58 -13.01
C TYR A 137 5.58 -22.34 -12.92
N TYR A 138 6.51 -22.00 -13.82
CA TYR A 138 7.84 -22.59 -13.87
C TYR A 138 8.91 -21.51 -13.90
N VAL A 139 10.10 -21.88 -13.47
CA VAL A 139 11.32 -21.09 -13.59
C VAL A 139 12.36 -21.88 -14.40
N ALA A 140 13.04 -21.21 -15.32
CA ALA A 140 14.11 -21.81 -16.09
C ALA A 140 15.34 -22.07 -15.20
N LEU A 141 15.76 -23.32 -15.11
CA LEU A 141 16.98 -23.74 -14.40
C LEU A 141 18.25 -23.50 -15.25
N SER A 142 18.08 -23.41 -16.56
CA SER A 142 19.14 -23.18 -17.56
C SER A 142 18.57 -22.42 -18.77
N ALA A 143 19.41 -22.12 -19.76
CA ALA A 143 18.91 -21.57 -21.02
C ALA A 143 18.00 -22.61 -21.71
N VAL A 144 16.78 -22.21 -22.05
CA VAL A 144 15.78 -23.08 -22.66
C VAL A 144 15.65 -22.77 -24.14
N PRO A 145 15.95 -23.73 -25.04
CA PRO A 145 15.77 -23.53 -26.47
C PRO A 145 14.29 -23.40 -26.85
N ALA A 146 14.02 -22.69 -27.94
CA ALA A 146 12.67 -22.53 -28.48
C ALA A 146 11.99 -23.90 -28.70
N GLY A 147 10.69 -23.96 -28.45
CA GLY A 147 9.86 -25.18 -28.57
C GLY A 147 9.83 -26.08 -27.34
N ASN A 148 10.72 -25.89 -26.36
CA ASN A 148 10.78 -26.75 -25.16
C ASN A 148 9.84 -26.27 -24.04
N ALA A 149 8.54 -26.60 -24.17
CA ALA A 149 7.57 -26.40 -23.09
C ALA A 149 7.89 -27.28 -21.86
N PRO A 150 7.46 -26.88 -20.64
CA PRO A 150 7.49 -27.76 -19.48
C PRO A 150 6.75 -29.07 -19.72
N SER A 151 7.39 -30.18 -19.36
CA SER A 151 6.89 -31.54 -19.49
C SER A 151 7.52 -32.46 -18.44
N ALA A 152 6.98 -33.66 -18.27
CA ALA A 152 7.49 -34.62 -17.29
C ALA A 152 8.96 -35.01 -17.50
N THR A 153 9.50 -34.87 -18.71
CA THR A 153 10.89 -35.25 -19.05
C THR A 153 11.90 -34.11 -18.89
N ASN A 154 11.42 -32.85 -18.80
CA ASN A 154 12.30 -31.68 -18.73
C ASN A 154 12.03 -30.74 -17.54
N VAL A 155 11.14 -31.13 -16.63
CA VAL A 155 10.90 -30.48 -15.34
C VAL A 155 11.60 -31.28 -14.23
N GLY A 156 12.35 -30.59 -13.37
CA GLY A 156 13.06 -31.20 -12.25
C GLY A 156 13.55 -30.15 -11.24
N THR A 157 14.45 -30.55 -10.34
CA THR A 157 14.99 -29.68 -9.28
C THR A 157 16.44 -29.25 -9.54
N VAL A 158 17.14 -29.91 -10.46
CA VAL A 158 18.54 -29.67 -10.79
C VAL A 158 18.69 -29.53 -12.30
N ALA A 159 19.39 -28.48 -12.74
CA ALA A 159 19.65 -28.24 -14.16
C ALA A 159 20.45 -29.39 -14.77
N SER A 160 20.07 -29.84 -15.97
CA SER A 160 20.82 -30.82 -16.74
C SER A 160 20.65 -30.57 -18.25
N ALA A 161 21.28 -31.39 -19.09
CA ALA A 161 21.11 -31.31 -20.54
C ALA A 161 19.66 -31.54 -21.01
N THR A 162 18.85 -32.21 -20.19
CA THR A 162 17.44 -32.52 -20.50
C THR A 162 16.46 -31.85 -19.54
N VAL A 163 16.93 -31.34 -18.40
CA VAL A 163 16.11 -30.66 -17.39
C VAL A 163 16.31 -29.15 -17.49
N PHE A 164 15.28 -28.48 -18.00
CA PHE A 164 15.26 -27.04 -18.28
C PHE A 164 14.45 -26.25 -17.27
N TRP A 165 13.42 -26.86 -16.68
CA TRP A 165 12.40 -26.18 -15.89
C TRP A 165 12.37 -26.69 -14.46
N ALA A 166 12.05 -25.82 -13.51
CA ALA A 166 11.59 -26.19 -12.18
C ALA A 166 10.20 -25.61 -11.93
N ILE A 167 9.41 -26.29 -11.11
CA ILE A 167 8.15 -25.74 -10.60
C ILE A 167 8.49 -24.55 -9.70
N ASN A 168 7.91 -23.38 -9.99
CA ASN A 168 8.20 -22.18 -9.23
C ASN A 168 7.52 -22.21 -7.85
N ALA A 169 8.29 -22.12 -6.77
CA ALA A 169 7.80 -22.09 -5.39
C ALA A 169 6.62 -23.05 -5.16
N PRO A 170 6.87 -24.38 -5.19
CA PRO A 170 5.83 -25.40 -5.08
C PRO A 170 5.01 -25.27 -3.80
N LEU A 171 3.71 -25.59 -3.88
CA LEU A 171 2.86 -25.64 -2.70
C LEU A 171 3.23 -26.81 -1.80
N ALA A 172 3.24 -26.60 -0.48
CA ALA A 172 3.49 -27.66 0.49
C ALA A 172 2.43 -28.78 0.41
N THR A 173 1.19 -28.43 0.05
CA THR A 173 0.06 -29.36 -0.08
C THR A 173 0.02 -30.06 -1.44
N ASP A 174 0.67 -29.49 -2.45
CA ASP A 174 0.75 -30.06 -3.80
C ASP A 174 2.06 -29.62 -4.47
N PRO A 175 3.14 -30.42 -4.36
CA PRO A 175 4.44 -30.05 -4.92
C PRO A 175 4.45 -30.03 -6.45
N THR A 176 3.38 -30.49 -7.12
CA THR A 176 3.24 -30.40 -8.57
C THR A 176 2.72 -29.04 -9.02
N LYS A 177 2.21 -28.21 -8.08
CA LYS A 177 1.64 -26.89 -8.33
C LYS A 177 2.58 -25.80 -7.86
N GLY A 178 3.05 -25.01 -8.82
CA GLY A 178 3.82 -23.82 -8.62
C GLY A 178 2.94 -22.61 -8.32
N THR A 179 3.49 -21.69 -7.55
CA THR A 179 2.84 -20.42 -7.24
C THR A 179 3.32 -19.32 -8.16
N ALA A 180 2.54 -18.24 -8.29
CA ALA A 180 2.95 -17.11 -9.10
C ALA A 180 4.25 -16.48 -8.53
N PRO A 181 5.23 -16.14 -9.37
CA PRO A 181 6.40 -15.40 -8.91
C PRO A 181 6.00 -14.00 -8.41
N ALA A 182 6.90 -13.38 -7.64
CA ALA A 182 6.71 -11.99 -7.19
C ALA A 182 6.47 -11.05 -8.38
N ALA A 183 5.46 -10.18 -8.26
CA ALA A 183 5.02 -9.33 -9.35
C ALA A 183 6.14 -8.36 -9.82
N GLU A 184 7.01 -7.93 -8.91
CA GLU A 184 8.20 -7.12 -9.21
C GLU A 184 9.21 -7.89 -10.08
N SER A 185 9.43 -9.18 -9.81
CA SER A 185 10.30 -10.03 -10.62
C SER A 185 9.76 -10.19 -12.04
N VAL A 186 8.44 -10.33 -12.18
CA VAL A 186 7.76 -10.35 -13.50
C VAL A 186 7.93 -9.02 -14.21
N ALA A 187 7.69 -7.90 -13.52
CA ALA A 187 7.86 -6.57 -14.10
C ALA A 187 9.30 -6.34 -14.57
N LYS A 188 10.29 -6.83 -13.81
CA LYS A 188 11.71 -6.76 -14.20
C LYS A 188 12.02 -7.63 -15.42
N GLN A 189 11.62 -8.90 -15.42
CA GLN A 189 11.85 -9.80 -16.55
C GLN A 189 11.26 -9.21 -17.84
N LYS A 190 10.06 -8.65 -17.77
CA LYS A 190 9.36 -8.07 -18.93
C LYS A 190 9.95 -6.72 -19.34
N GLU A 191 10.54 -5.99 -18.41
CA GLU A 191 11.33 -4.81 -18.71
C GLU A 191 12.61 -5.15 -19.47
N ASP A 192 13.32 -6.20 -19.04
CA ASP A 192 14.51 -6.69 -19.71
C ASP A 192 14.16 -7.22 -21.12
N ASP A 193 13.03 -7.92 -21.27
CA ASP A 193 12.50 -8.38 -22.58
C ASP A 193 12.35 -7.20 -23.57
N TYR A 194 11.58 -6.15 -23.20
CA TYR A 194 11.34 -5.06 -24.15
C TYR A 194 12.59 -4.20 -24.39
N LYS A 195 13.51 -4.08 -23.43
CA LYS A 195 14.82 -3.41 -23.64
C LYS A 195 15.70 -4.18 -24.62
N GLY A 196 15.67 -5.52 -24.54
CA GLY A 196 16.30 -6.38 -25.53
C GLY A 196 15.73 -6.13 -26.93
N TRP A 197 14.41 -6.06 -27.06
CA TRP A 197 13.76 -5.75 -28.35
C TRP A 197 14.09 -4.35 -28.86
N GLN A 198 14.18 -3.34 -27.99
CA GLN A 198 14.63 -1.99 -28.37
C GLN A 198 16.03 -2.02 -28.96
N THR A 199 16.94 -2.78 -28.34
CA THR A 199 18.31 -2.96 -28.85
C THR A 199 18.31 -3.60 -30.23
N THR A 200 17.47 -4.61 -30.47
CA THR A 200 17.28 -5.24 -31.79
C THR A 200 16.75 -4.25 -32.82
N VAL A 201 15.74 -3.44 -32.46
CA VAL A 201 15.19 -2.41 -33.36
C VAL A 201 16.24 -1.38 -33.74
N THR A 202 17.07 -0.94 -32.79
CA THR A 202 18.18 -0.01 -33.07
C THR A 202 19.17 -0.60 -34.06
N LYS A 203 19.56 -1.87 -33.89
CA LYS A 203 20.46 -2.57 -34.82
C LYS A 203 19.84 -2.70 -36.21
N LEU A 204 18.59 -3.19 -36.31
CA LEU A 204 17.88 -3.31 -37.58
C LEU A 204 17.75 -1.96 -38.30
N THR A 205 17.48 -0.89 -37.56
CA THR A 205 17.38 0.47 -38.12
C THR A 205 18.72 0.94 -38.68
N ALA A 206 19.82 0.67 -37.98
CA ALA A 206 21.16 0.99 -38.46
C ALA A 206 21.51 0.20 -39.73
N ASP A 207 21.16 -1.09 -39.78
CA ASP A 207 21.41 -1.94 -40.95
C ASP A 207 20.57 -1.52 -42.16
N VAL A 208 19.29 -1.20 -41.96
CA VAL A 208 18.43 -0.60 -43.01
C VAL A 208 19.05 0.70 -43.54
N THR A 209 19.60 1.54 -42.66
CA THR A 209 20.24 2.80 -43.05
C THR A 209 21.45 2.55 -43.95
N LYS A 210 22.31 1.56 -43.61
CA LYS A 210 23.44 1.16 -44.45
C LYS A 210 22.99 0.62 -45.80
N LEU A 211 21.96 -0.23 -45.84
CA LEU A 211 21.43 -0.79 -47.08
C LEU A 211 20.85 0.29 -48.01
N LYS A 212 20.17 1.30 -47.45
CA LYS A 212 19.65 2.44 -48.21
C LYS A 212 20.75 3.32 -48.83
N ALA A 213 21.96 3.29 -48.28
CA ALA A 213 23.09 4.05 -48.81
C ALA A 213 23.75 3.41 -50.05
N ILE A 214 23.38 2.17 -50.39
CA ILE A 214 23.88 1.48 -51.60
C ILE A 214 23.30 2.18 -52.83
N LYS A 215 24.17 2.67 -53.72
CA LYS A 215 23.75 3.21 -55.03
C LYS A 215 23.27 2.06 -55.93
N ASN A 216 22.12 2.24 -56.57
CA ASN A 216 21.49 1.27 -57.48
C ASN A 216 21.32 -0.13 -56.87
N PRO A 217 20.57 -0.27 -55.75
CA PRO A 217 20.36 -1.56 -55.12
C PRO A 217 19.60 -2.51 -56.07
N ASP A 218 19.99 -3.78 -56.05
CA ASP A 218 19.25 -4.82 -56.77
C ASP A 218 17.86 -5.07 -56.14
N ALA A 219 17.00 -5.78 -56.87
CA ALA A 219 15.64 -6.06 -56.43
C ALA A 219 15.60 -6.81 -55.08
N LYS A 220 16.60 -7.65 -54.79
CA LYS A 220 16.72 -8.41 -53.54
C LYS A 220 17.00 -7.49 -52.35
N THR A 221 17.92 -6.54 -52.52
CA THR A 221 18.27 -5.54 -51.51
C THR A 221 17.07 -4.65 -51.22
N ALA A 222 16.35 -4.20 -52.25
CA ALA A 222 15.11 -3.43 -52.08
C ALA A 222 14.03 -4.21 -51.31
N ALA A 223 13.83 -5.51 -51.63
CA ALA A 223 12.88 -6.37 -50.93
C ALA A 223 13.27 -6.63 -49.46
N LEU A 224 14.57 -6.79 -49.18
CA LEU A 224 15.08 -6.95 -47.81
C LEU A 224 14.82 -5.69 -46.97
N ILE A 225 15.11 -4.51 -47.51
CA ILE A 225 14.83 -3.22 -46.84
C ILE A 225 13.34 -3.13 -46.45
N ASN A 226 12.43 -3.49 -47.36
CA ASN A 226 10.99 -3.47 -47.10
C ASN A 226 10.59 -4.45 -45.99
N THR A 227 11.15 -5.67 -46.03
CA THR A 227 10.94 -6.69 -44.97
C THR A 227 11.40 -6.18 -43.61
N MET A 228 12.62 -5.64 -43.53
CA MET A 228 13.18 -5.12 -42.28
C MET A 228 12.40 -3.93 -41.74
N ASN A 229 11.94 -3.00 -42.60
CA ASN A 229 11.08 -1.90 -42.19
C ASN A 229 9.75 -2.41 -41.59
N GLY A 230 9.14 -3.43 -42.21
CA GLY A 230 7.94 -4.10 -41.67
C GLY A 230 8.19 -4.73 -40.29
N GLN A 231 9.33 -5.39 -40.12
CA GLN A 231 9.75 -5.97 -38.84
C GLN A 231 9.98 -4.89 -37.77
N ILE A 232 10.69 -3.80 -38.10
CA ILE A 232 10.92 -2.65 -37.20
C ILE A 232 9.59 -2.07 -36.72
N SER A 233 8.63 -1.85 -37.63
CA SER A 233 7.31 -1.33 -37.28
C SER A 233 6.57 -2.27 -36.32
N THR A 234 6.54 -3.56 -36.64
CA THR A 234 5.86 -4.59 -35.83
C THR A 234 6.48 -4.70 -34.43
N LEU A 235 7.82 -4.73 -34.33
CA LEU A 235 8.54 -4.74 -33.07
C LEU A 235 8.29 -3.46 -32.27
N GLY A 236 8.24 -2.30 -32.94
CA GLY A 236 7.94 -1.01 -32.31
C GLY A 236 6.57 -0.98 -31.64
N ILE A 237 5.54 -1.55 -32.28
CA ILE A 237 4.20 -1.70 -31.68
C ILE A 237 4.26 -2.64 -30.46
N GLY A 238 4.93 -3.79 -30.61
CA GLY A 238 5.11 -4.77 -29.52
C GLY A 238 5.82 -4.18 -28.29
N ILE A 239 6.89 -3.40 -28.50
CA ILE A 239 7.64 -2.72 -27.44
C ILE A 239 6.73 -1.73 -26.69
N LYS A 240 5.94 -0.91 -27.40
CA LYS A 240 5.01 0.03 -26.76
C LYS A 240 3.96 -0.70 -25.92
N ALA A 241 3.39 -1.78 -26.44
CA ALA A 241 2.43 -2.60 -25.72
C ALA A 241 3.05 -3.24 -24.47
N ALA A 242 4.25 -3.82 -24.59
CA ALA A 242 4.96 -4.43 -23.46
C ALA A 242 5.31 -3.41 -22.37
N ALA A 243 5.83 -2.24 -22.74
CA ALA A 243 6.11 -1.16 -21.80
C ALA A 243 4.85 -0.69 -21.08
N GLY A 244 3.72 -0.55 -21.80
CA GLY A 244 2.42 -0.23 -21.22
C GLY A 244 1.95 -1.29 -20.22
N ASN A 245 2.09 -2.57 -20.56
CA ASN A 245 1.72 -3.67 -19.67
C ASN A 245 2.57 -3.70 -18.39
N VAL A 246 3.89 -3.49 -18.50
CA VAL A 246 4.79 -3.40 -17.33
C VAL A 246 4.42 -2.22 -16.45
N LYS A 247 4.11 -1.05 -17.04
CA LYS A 247 3.66 0.12 -16.30
C LYS A 247 2.36 -0.16 -15.55
N ASN A 248 1.36 -0.72 -16.22
CA ASN A 248 0.07 -1.06 -15.60
C ASN A 248 0.23 -2.07 -14.45
N LEU A 249 1.12 -3.07 -14.61
CA LEU A 249 1.43 -4.00 -13.53
C LEU A 249 2.02 -3.27 -12.31
N ARG A 250 2.99 -2.38 -12.51
CA ARG A 250 3.58 -1.57 -11.42
C ARG A 250 2.57 -0.65 -10.74
N ASP A 251 1.69 -0.03 -11.52
CA ASP A 251 0.64 0.83 -10.98
C ASP A 251 -0.35 0.01 -10.12
N ASN A 252 -0.72 -1.20 -10.56
CA ASN A 252 -1.56 -2.10 -9.78
C ASN A 252 -0.87 -2.59 -8.51
N ILE A 253 0.43 -2.91 -8.56
CA ILE A 253 1.22 -3.27 -7.37
C ILE A 253 1.19 -2.13 -6.36
N ARG A 254 1.49 -0.90 -6.81
CA ARG A 254 1.48 0.30 -5.95
C ARG A 254 0.11 0.51 -5.33
N LEU A 255 -0.97 0.37 -6.12
CA LEU A 255 -2.34 0.50 -5.64
C LEU A 255 -2.67 -0.56 -4.58
N LEU A 256 -2.24 -1.80 -4.77
CA LEU A 256 -2.43 -2.87 -3.80
C LEU A 256 -1.72 -2.54 -2.48
N THR A 257 -0.44 -2.14 -2.52
CA THR A 257 0.34 -1.79 -1.32
C THR A 257 -0.27 -0.61 -0.56
N THR A 258 -0.67 0.45 -1.26
CA THR A 258 -1.30 1.62 -0.60
C THR A 258 -2.64 1.26 0.03
N THR A 259 -3.43 0.40 -0.63
CA THR A 259 -4.74 -0.02 -0.11
C THR A 259 -4.61 -0.99 1.09
N GLN A 260 -3.60 -1.86 1.11
CA GLN A 260 -3.34 -2.71 2.28
C GLN A 260 -2.95 -1.88 3.51
N SER A 261 -2.08 -0.88 3.35
CA SER A 261 -1.71 0.04 4.44
C SER A 261 -2.93 0.79 4.98
N ALA A 262 -3.78 1.30 4.10
CA ALA A 262 -5.01 1.98 4.49
C ALA A 262 -6.00 1.02 5.22
N THR A 263 -6.00 -0.28 4.90
CA THR A 263 -6.85 -1.28 5.59
C THR A 263 -6.43 -1.47 7.03
N THR A 264 -5.13 -1.60 7.28
CA THR A 264 -4.58 -1.69 8.64
C THR A 264 -4.91 -0.44 9.45
N GLN A 265 -4.76 0.74 8.84
CA GLN A 265 -5.13 2.02 9.48
C GLN A 265 -6.62 2.11 9.78
N LEU A 266 -7.48 1.63 8.88
CA LEU A 266 -8.94 1.60 9.11
C LEU A 266 -9.30 0.72 10.31
N ASN A 267 -8.70 -0.47 10.42
CA ASN A 267 -8.98 -1.37 11.53
C ASN A 267 -8.51 -0.77 12.87
N SER A 268 -7.33 -0.16 12.90
CA SER A 268 -6.86 0.58 14.08
C SER A 268 -7.81 1.74 14.43
N ALA A 269 -8.24 2.54 13.45
CA ALA A 269 -9.13 3.67 13.69
C ALA A 269 -10.52 3.24 14.21
N LYS A 270 -11.00 2.04 13.85
CA LYS A 270 -12.24 1.48 14.41
C LYS A 270 -12.09 1.14 15.89
N GLU A 271 -10.97 0.55 16.29
CA GLU A 271 -10.69 0.26 17.70
C GLU A 271 -10.48 1.55 18.50
N ASP A 272 -9.76 2.52 17.94
CA ASP A 272 -9.61 3.87 18.53
C ASP A 272 -10.96 4.54 18.73
N LEU A 273 -11.89 4.41 17.76
CA LEU A 273 -13.23 4.99 17.86
C LEU A 273 -14.04 4.34 18.99
N LYS A 274 -13.98 3.02 19.14
CA LYS A 274 -14.62 2.30 20.24
C LYS A 274 -14.08 2.75 21.59
N GLN A 275 -12.75 2.84 21.73
CA GLN A 275 -12.12 3.32 22.96
C GLN A 275 -12.48 4.78 23.25
N ALA A 276 -12.43 5.66 22.25
CA ALA A 276 -12.84 7.06 22.40
C ALA A 276 -14.32 7.18 22.78
N GLN A 277 -15.19 6.30 22.27
CA GLN A 277 -16.60 6.26 22.65
C GLN A 277 -16.78 5.86 24.11
N LEU A 278 -16.07 4.82 24.57
CA LEU A 278 -16.10 4.37 25.96
C LEU A 278 -15.60 5.46 26.91
N ILE A 279 -14.41 6.02 26.64
CA ILE A 279 -13.83 7.11 27.44
C ILE A 279 -14.79 8.30 27.48
N ARG A 280 -15.36 8.69 26.33
CA ARG A 280 -16.33 9.79 26.27
C ARG A 280 -17.58 9.47 27.10
N SER A 281 -18.13 8.27 27.01
CA SER A 281 -19.32 7.88 27.77
C SER A 281 -19.06 7.91 29.28
N GLN A 282 -17.91 7.36 29.73
CA GLN A 282 -17.52 7.34 31.14
C GLN A 282 -17.20 8.75 31.64
N SER A 283 -16.45 9.54 30.88
CA SER A 283 -16.07 10.91 31.24
C SER A 283 -17.28 11.82 31.39
N CYS A 284 -18.27 11.66 30.53
CA CYS A 284 -19.48 12.47 30.57
C CYS A 284 -20.54 11.93 31.55
N ALA A 285 -20.41 10.68 32.00
CA ALA A 285 -21.19 10.09 33.10
C ALA A 285 -20.56 10.35 34.48
N ALA A 286 -19.23 10.39 34.58
CA ALA A 286 -18.48 10.72 35.79
C ALA A 286 -18.75 12.18 36.16
N GLY A 287 -19.60 12.37 37.17
CA GLY A 287 -20.19 13.64 37.51
C GLY A 287 -21.71 13.59 37.60
N LEU A 288 -22.38 12.45 37.43
CA LEU A 288 -23.71 12.23 38.01
C LEU A 288 -23.58 11.77 39.47
#